data_AF-A0A3S0E0S6-F1
#
_entry.id   AF-A0A3S0E0S6-F1
#
_cell.length_a   1.000
_cell.length_b   1.000
_cell.length_c   1.000
_cell.angle_alpha   90.00
_cell.angle_beta   90.00
_cell.angle_gamma   90.00
#
_symmetry.space_group_name_H-M   'P 1'
#
loop_
_entity.id
_entity.type
_entity.pdbx_description
1 polymer ?
#
loop_
_entity_poly.entity_id
_entity_poly.type
_entity_poly.pdbx_seq_one_letter_code
_entity_poly.pdbx_strand_id
1 'polypeptide(L)'
;DYNIAETKWEKLITDLSPVHSMAIFHAAIAGFFLFLSGIISGSIANRDKHFDVYYRIKEHPLLKLNFGKAKARKISKWYERYWAGIISNFWFGVFLGSTASVGLFLGLNLDIRHITFASGNLALAIYGADYMVDNAMLFWGILGVGIIGFVNFLVSFGLSLGLAFRSRNIPLAELRPIITSIKQHFFRKPMSFFFPTE
;
A
#
# COMPACT_ATOMS: atom_id res chain seq x y z
N ASP A 1 25.38 16.54 20.74
CA ASP A 1 24.83 15.89 19.53
C ASP A 1 24.62 14.40 19.78
N TYR A 2 23.36 13.97 19.91
CA TYR A 2 23.01 12.57 20.19
C TYR A 2 22.37 11.97 18.94
N ASN A 3 23.16 11.26 18.14
CA ASN A 3 22.66 10.66 16.90
C ASN A 3 21.98 9.32 17.20
N ILE A 4 20.64 9.34 17.27
CA ILE A 4 19.82 8.14 17.54
C ILE A 4 19.98 7.10 16.42
N ALA A 5 20.37 7.52 15.21
CA ALA A 5 20.59 6.62 14.08
C ALA A 5 21.88 5.81 14.25
N GLU A 6 22.95 6.42 14.77
CA GLU A 6 24.26 5.79 15.00
C GLU A 6 24.22 4.70 16.08
N THR A 7 23.28 4.77 17.02
CA THR A 7 23.12 3.75 18.08
C THR A 7 22.15 2.62 17.72
N LYS A 8 21.34 2.77 16.66
CA LYS A 8 20.26 1.82 16.33
C LYS A 8 20.39 1.17 14.94
N TRP A 9 21.40 1.52 14.16
CA TRP A 9 21.53 1.06 12.77
C TRP A 9 21.61 -0.47 12.65
N GLU A 10 22.33 -1.17 13.53
CA GLU A 10 22.41 -2.65 13.51
C GLU A 10 21.04 -3.29 13.69
N LYS A 11 20.22 -2.75 14.61
CA LYS A 11 18.86 -3.23 14.85
C LYS A 11 17.96 -2.97 13.65
N LEU A 12 18.07 -1.79 13.02
CA LEU A 12 17.30 -1.44 11.82
C LEU A 12 17.62 -2.35 10.63
N ILE A 13 18.90 -2.70 10.42
CA ILE A 13 19.31 -3.62 9.35
C ILE A 13 18.87 -5.06 9.66
N THR A 14 19.00 -5.50 10.92
CA THR A 14 18.57 -6.84 11.34
C THR A 14 17.05 -7.01 11.24
N ASP A 15 16.29 -5.96 11.56
CA ASP A 15 14.84 -5.91 11.39
C ASP A 15 14.41 -5.89 9.91
N LEU A 16 15.29 -5.58 8.96
CA LEU A 16 15.00 -5.75 7.54
C LEU A 16 15.21 -7.19 7.05
N SER A 17 15.90 -8.05 7.81
CA SER A 17 16.20 -9.42 7.39
C SER A 17 14.93 -10.28 7.31
N PRO A 18 14.52 -10.77 6.12
CA PRO A 18 13.30 -11.58 5.96
C PRO A 18 13.38 -12.96 6.60
N VAL A 19 14.61 -13.44 6.84
CA VAL A 19 14.91 -14.81 7.28
C VAL A 19 15.00 -14.92 8.81
N HIS A 20 15.49 -13.87 9.47
CA HIS A 20 15.76 -13.89 10.92
C HIS A 20 14.73 -13.15 11.78
N SER A 21 13.70 -12.57 11.17
CA SER A 21 12.71 -11.76 11.89
C SER A 21 11.28 -12.09 11.45
N MET A 22 10.29 -11.71 12.26
CA MET A 22 8.86 -11.82 11.92
C MET A 22 8.45 -10.84 10.79
N ALA A 23 9.37 -10.47 9.89
CA ALA A 23 9.17 -9.45 8.87
C ALA A 23 7.98 -9.73 7.98
N ILE A 24 7.86 -10.98 7.56
CA ILE A 24 6.85 -11.43 6.61
C ILE A 24 5.46 -11.37 7.26
N PHE A 25 5.35 -11.74 8.54
CA PHE A 25 4.09 -11.67 9.28
C PHE A 25 3.62 -10.22 9.45
N HIS A 26 4.52 -9.34 9.87
CA HIS A 26 4.24 -7.91 10.03
C HIS A 26 3.96 -7.21 8.69
N ALA A 27 4.64 -7.59 7.62
CA ALA A 27 4.34 -7.14 6.25
C ALA A 27 2.97 -7.64 5.77
N ALA A 28 2.59 -8.87 6.10
CA ALA A 28 1.26 -9.37 5.78
C ALA A 28 0.14 -8.57 6.49
N ILE A 29 0.35 -8.18 7.75
CA ILE A 29 -0.57 -7.28 8.47
C ILE A 29 -0.68 -5.93 7.75
N ALA A 30 0.45 -5.36 7.32
CA ALA A 30 0.44 -4.12 6.52
C ALA A 30 -0.36 -4.29 5.21
N GLY A 31 -0.18 -5.40 4.50
CA GLY A 31 -0.97 -5.76 3.32
C GLY A 31 -2.47 -5.93 3.62
N PHE A 32 -2.83 -6.49 4.77
CA PHE A 32 -4.21 -6.60 5.21
C PHE A 32 -4.85 -5.22 5.46
N PHE A 33 -4.15 -4.31 6.12
CA PHE A 33 -4.65 -2.94 6.30
C PHE A 33 -4.77 -2.17 4.98
N LEU A 34 -3.85 -2.41 4.04
CA LEU A 34 -3.93 -1.85 2.69
C LEU A 34 -5.19 -2.35 1.97
N PHE A 35 -5.51 -3.65 2.11
CA PHE A 35 -6.77 -4.22 1.62
C PHE A 35 -8.01 -3.60 2.28
N LEU A 36 -8.03 -3.51 3.62
CA LEU A 36 -9.17 -2.97 4.35
C LEU A 36 -9.44 -1.51 3.99
N SER A 37 -8.38 -0.71 3.89
CA SER A 37 -8.43 0.66 3.38
C SER A 37 -9.00 0.73 1.95
N GLY A 38 -8.56 -0.18 1.08
CA GLY A 38 -9.06 -0.29 -0.29
C GLY A 38 -10.57 -0.59 -0.35
N ILE A 39 -11.08 -1.49 0.51
CA ILE A 39 -12.53 -1.76 0.61
C ILE A 39 -13.28 -0.51 1.05
N ILE A 40 -12.83 0.17 2.11
CA ILE A 40 -13.49 1.38 2.63
C ILE A 40 -13.56 2.45 1.53
N SER A 41 -12.45 2.68 0.85
CA SER A 41 -12.37 3.59 -0.28
C SER A 41 -13.31 3.19 -1.43
N GLY A 42 -13.30 1.92 -1.83
CA GLY A 42 -14.18 1.39 -2.87
C GLY A 42 -15.66 1.52 -2.52
N SER A 43 -16.02 1.28 -1.25
CA SER A 43 -17.38 1.45 -0.73
C SER A 43 -17.81 2.92 -0.79
N ILE A 44 -16.95 3.85 -0.36
CA ILE A 44 -17.27 5.28 -0.41
C ILE A 44 -17.34 5.78 -1.85
N ALA A 45 -16.42 5.37 -2.72
CA ALA A 45 -16.45 5.73 -4.14
C ALA A 45 -17.74 5.20 -4.83
N ASN A 46 -18.15 3.97 -4.52
CA ASN A 46 -19.40 3.41 -5.03
C ASN A 46 -20.62 4.18 -4.51
N ARG A 47 -20.61 4.57 -3.23
CA ARG A 47 -21.64 5.40 -2.62
C ARG A 47 -21.72 6.78 -3.27
N ASP A 48 -20.58 7.43 -3.49
CA ASP A 48 -20.51 8.76 -4.08
C ASP A 48 -21.03 8.77 -5.52
N LYS A 49 -20.76 7.69 -6.27
CA LYS A 49 -21.33 7.46 -7.59
C LYS A 49 -22.84 7.20 -7.52
N HIS A 50 -23.32 6.38 -6.58
CA HIS A 50 -24.73 6.05 -6.45
C HIS A 50 -25.61 7.27 -6.11
N PHE A 51 -25.11 8.17 -5.27
CA PHE A 51 -25.83 9.38 -4.86
C PHE A 51 -25.51 10.61 -5.71
N ASP A 52 -24.83 10.44 -6.85
CA ASP A 52 -24.42 11.52 -7.75
C ASP A 52 -23.73 12.68 -7.01
N VAL A 53 -22.90 12.36 -6.01
CA VAL A 53 -22.24 13.36 -5.15
C VAL A 53 -21.40 14.32 -6.00
N TYR A 54 -20.77 13.82 -7.06
CA TYR A 54 -20.01 14.63 -8.01
C TYR A 54 -20.87 15.70 -8.70
N TYR A 55 -22.09 15.32 -9.11
CA TYR A 55 -23.05 16.24 -9.72
C TYR A 55 -23.55 17.26 -8.69
N ARG A 56 -23.84 16.82 -7.46
CA ARG A 56 -24.25 17.70 -6.36
C ARG A 56 -23.19 18.74 -6.02
N ILE A 57 -21.91 18.36 -5.98
CA ILE A 57 -20.79 19.30 -5.76
C ILE A 57 -20.71 20.31 -6.91
N LYS A 58 -20.87 19.85 -8.16
CA LYS A 58 -20.85 20.71 -9.34
C LYS A 58 -21.99 21.73 -9.33
N GLU A 59 -23.19 21.31 -8.92
CA GLU A 59 -24.41 22.11 -8.93
C GLU A 59 -24.67 22.88 -7.63
N HIS A 60 -23.79 22.76 -6.63
CA HIS A 60 -23.99 23.35 -5.31
C HIS A 60 -24.08 24.90 -5.36
N PRO A 61 -25.19 25.50 -4.87
CA PRO A 61 -25.47 26.93 -5.07
C PRO A 61 -24.44 27.83 -4.39
N LEU A 62 -24.02 27.55 -3.15
CA LEU A 62 -22.99 28.34 -2.47
C LEU A 62 -21.62 28.22 -3.15
N LEU A 63 -21.33 27.07 -3.77
CA LEU A 63 -20.03 26.83 -4.40
C LEU A 63 -19.95 27.59 -5.73
N LYS A 64 -21.07 27.63 -6.47
CA LYS A 64 -21.22 28.45 -7.67
C LYS A 64 -21.22 29.94 -7.37
N LEU A 65 -21.86 30.38 -6.28
CA LEU A 65 -21.90 31.80 -5.89
C LEU A 65 -20.52 32.31 -5.46
N ASN A 66 -19.79 31.53 -4.65
CA ASN A 66 -18.50 31.97 -4.10
C ASN A 66 -17.33 31.79 -5.08
N PHE A 67 -17.31 30.69 -5.86
CA PHE A 67 -16.16 30.34 -6.71
C PHE A 67 -16.45 30.41 -8.21
N GLY A 68 -17.71 30.55 -8.62
CA GLY A 68 -18.13 30.52 -10.01
C GLY A 68 -18.31 29.09 -10.57
N LYS A 69 -19.08 29.00 -11.68
CA LYS A 69 -19.45 27.72 -12.32
C LYS A 69 -18.24 26.91 -12.80
N ALA A 70 -17.21 27.57 -13.32
CA ALA A 70 -16.01 26.92 -13.83
C ALA A 70 -15.18 26.24 -12.72
N LYS A 71 -14.97 26.93 -11.59
CA LYS A 71 -14.25 26.36 -10.44
C LYS A 71 -15.06 25.25 -9.77
N ALA A 72 -16.37 25.40 -9.63
CA ALA A 72 -17.23 24.33 -9.10
C ALA A 72 -17.12 23.04 -9.93
N ARG A 73 -17.08 23.15 -11.27
CA ARG A 73 -16.82 22.01 -12.15
C ARG A 73 -15.43 21.42 -11.95
N LYS A 74 -14.39 22.25 -11.77
CA LYS A 74 -13.02 21.78 -11.51
C LYS A 74 -12.91 21.03 -10.18
N ILE A 75 -13.57 21.53 -9.13
CA ILE A 75 -13.63 20.89 -7.80
C ILE A 75 -14.33 19.54 -7.89
N SER A 76 -15.49 19.48 -8.55
CA SER A 76 -16.21 18.23 -8.78
C SER A 76 -15.34 17.19 -9.49
N LYS A 77 -14.65 17.57 -10.59
CA LYS A 77 -13.72 16.68 -11.30
C LYS A 77 -12.52 16.24 -10.45
N TRP A 78 -11.98 17.14 -9.62
CA TRP A 78 -10.88 16.82 -8.71
C TRP A 78 -11.34 15.80 -7.67
N TYR A 79 -12.52 16.03 -7.08
CA TYR A 79 -13.11 15.11 -6.12
C TYR A 79 -13.36 13.74 -6.74
N GLU A 80 -13.98 13.68 -7.93
CA GLU A 80 -14.21 12.43 -8.67
C GLU A 80 -12.91 11.64 -8.91
N ARG A 81 -11.81 12.32 -9.27
CA ARG A 81 -10.55 11.66 -9.60
C ARG A 81 -9.74 11.21 -8.37
N TYR A 82 -9.69 12.02 -7.31
CA TYR A 82 -8.72 11.82 -6.22
C TYR A 82 -9.34 11.38 -4.90
N TRP A 83 -10.64 11.58 -4.68
CA TRP A 83 -11.25 11.40 -3.36
C TRP A 83 -11.15 9.98 -2.83
N ALA A 84 -11.38 8.98 -3.70
CA ALA A 84 -11.19 7.58 -3.35
C ALA A 84 -9.76 7.29 -2.86
N GLY A 85 -8.75 7.80 -3.58
CA GLY A 85 -7.35 7.65 -3.19
C GLY A 85 -7.02 8.35 -1.86
N ILE A 86 -7.57 9.54 -1.63
CA ILE A 86 -7.40 10.30 -0.38
C ILE A 86 -7.96 9.51 0.81
N ILE A 87 -9.18 8.99 0.69
CA ILE A 87 -9.82 8.17 1.72
C ILE A 87 -9.00 6.91 2.01
N SER A 88 -8.53 6.24 0.96
CA SER A 88 -7.70 5.05 1.11
C SER A 88 -6.44 5.38 1.90
N ASN A 89 -5.68 6.38 1.48
CA ASN A 89 -4.44 6.76 2.17
C ASN A 89 -4.70 7.25 3.61
N PHE A 90 -5.80 7.96 3.85
CA PHE A 90 -6.18 8.41 5.18
C PHE A 90 -6.44 7.23 6.12
N TRP A 91 -7.32 6.30 5.75
CA TRP A 91 -7.61 5.12 6.56
C TRP A 91 -6.41 4.20 6.71
N PHE A 92 -5.61 4.08 5.66
CA PHE A 92 -4.36 3.34 5.73
C PHE A 92 -3.42 3.95 6.77
N GLY A 93 -3.25 5.28 6.78
CA GLY A 93 -2.50 5.99 7.82
C GLY A 93 -3.05 5.78 9.23
N VAL A 94 -4.38 5.79 9.40
CA VAL A 94 -5.02 5.51 10.69
C VAL A 94 -4.70 4.08 11.17
N PHE A 95 -4.80 3.07 10.32
CA PHE A 95 -4.45 1.69 10.66
C PHE A 95 -2.97 1.58 11.02
N LEU A 96 -2.10 2.19 10.21
CA LEU A 96 -0.66 2.18 10.47
C LEU A 96 -0.32 2.84 11.82
N GLY A 97 -0.86 4.02 12.10
CA GLY A 97 -0.59 4.74 13.35
C GLY A 97 -1.17 4.06 14.59
N SER A 98 -2.31 3.37 14.47
CA SER A 98 -2.96 2.70 15.60
C SER A 98 -2.40 1.32 15.93
N THR A 99 -1.67 0.69 15.02
CA THR A 99 -1.23 -0.72 15.20
C THR A 99 -0.28 -0.90 16.37
N ALA A 100 0.66 0.03 16.60
CA ALA A 100 1.56 -0.06 17.76
C ALA A 100 0.77 -0.01 19.08
N SER A 101 -0.21 0.89 19.18
CA SER A 101 -1.08 1.01 20.35
C SER A 101 -1.95 -0.24 20.56
N VAL A 102 -2.51 -0.78 19.48
CA VAL A 102 -3.31 -2.02 19.53
C VAL A 102 -2.44 -3.23 19.88
N GLY A 103 -1.23 -3.33 19.34
CA GLY A 103 -0.26 -4.37 19.66
C GLY A 103 0.11 -4.36 21.14
N LEU A 104 0.48 -3.19 21.67
CA LEU A 104 0.77 -3.00 23.09
C LEU A 104 -0.42 -3.41 23.97
N PHE A 105 -1.63 -3.02 23.59
CA PHE A 105 -2.85 -3.37 24.33
C PHE A 105 -3.12 -4.88 24.36
N LEU A 106 -2.86 -5.57 23.24
CA LEU A 106 -3.02 -7.02 23.12
C LEU A 106 -1.84 -7.83 23.69
N GLY A 107 -0.78 -7.16 24.19
CA GLY A 107 0.46 -7.81 24.62
C GLY A 107 1.26 -8.43 23.46
N LEU A 108 0.95 -8.04 22.21
CA LEU A 108 1.62 -8.53 21.01
C LEU A 108 2.61 -7.46 20.52
N ASN A 109 3.86 -7.85 20.25
CA ASN A 109 4.84 -6.96 19.65
C ASN A 109 4.57 -6.79 18.15
N LEU A 110 3.45 -6.13 17.82
CA LEU A 110 3.04 -5.86 16.45
C LEU A 110 3.83 -4.67 15.91
N ASP A 111 4.78 -4.96 15.04
CA ASP A 111 5.49 -3.96 14.26
C ASP A 111 4.88 -3.85 12.85
N ILE A 112 4.94 -2.69 12.20
CA ILE A 112 4.45 -2.57 10.82
C ILE A 112 5.61 -2.41 9.86
N ARG A 113 5.76 -3.41 9.00
CA ARG A 113 6.73 -3.37 7.92
C ARG A 113 6.02 -3.05 6.63
N HIS A 114 5.82 -1.76 6.39
CA HIS A 114 5.37 -1.25 5.09
C HIS A 114 6.58 -0.87 4.23
N ILE A 115 6.51 -1.06 2.90
CA ILE A 115 7.64 -0.79 1.98
C ILE A 115 8.19 0.64 2.16
N THR A 116 7.32 1.62 2.34
CA THR A 116 7.72 3.02 2.54
C THR A 116 8.47 3.24 3.87
N PHE A 117 8.07 2.56 4.94
CA PHE A 117 8.78 2.63 6.22
C PHE A 117 10.08 1.84 6.18
N ALA A 118 10.08 0.67 5.55
CA ALA A 118 11.29 -0.14 5.36
C ALA A 118 12.35 0.61 4.53
N SER A 119 11.94 1.28 3.43
CA SER A 119 12.84 2.10 2.63
C SER A 119 13.34 3.33 3.41
N GLY A 120 12.47 3.97 4.20
CA GLY A 120 12.85 5.10 5.05
C GLY A 120 13.85 4.69 6.13
N ASN A 121 13.62 3.55 6.79
CA ASN A 121 14.52 2.98 7.79
C ASN A 121 15.87 2.59 7.18
N LEU A 122 15.87 2.02 5.97
CA LEU A 122 17.11 1.73 5.24
C LEU A 122 17.88 3.02 4.94
N ALA A 123 17.20 4.07 4.48
CA ALA A 123 17.84 5.36 4.23
C ALA A 123 18.42 5.98 5.52
N LEU A 124 17.68 5.91 6.64
CA LEU A 124 18.16 6.36 7.95
C LEU A 124 19.34 5.53 8.46
N ALA A 125 19.34 4.21 8.22
CA ALA A 125 20.44 3.34 8.61
C ALA A 125 21.72 3.65 7.81
N ILE A 126 21.61 3.90 6.50
CA ILE A 126 22.74 4.32 5.67
C ILE A 126 23.30 5.66 6.13
N TYR A 127 22.41 6.62 6.42
CA TYR A 127 22.81 7.92 6.95
C TYR A 127 23.48 7.81 8.33
N GLY A 128 22.94 6.96 9.21
CA GLY A 128 23.49 6.73 10.55
C GLY A 128 24.84 6.00 10.55
N ALA A 129 25.13 5.23 9.51
CA ALA A 129 26.41 4.58 9.28
C ALA A 129 27.43 5.46 8.53
N ASP A 130 27.15 6.77 8.40
CA ASP A 130 27.96 7.74 7.66
C ASP A 130 28.32 7.28 6.24
N TYR A 131 27.38 6.59 5.58
CA TYR A 131 27.55 5.96 4.26
C TYR A 131 28.64 4.88 4.18
N MET A 132 29.21 4.44 5.31
CA MET A 132 30.20 3.36 5.40
C MET A 132 29.56 1.97 5.54
N VAL A 133 28.48 1.71 4.79
CA VAL A 133 27.77 0.42 4.83
C VAL A 133 28.39 -0.55 3.83
N ASP A 134 28.64 -1.80 4.26
CA ASP A 134 29.15 -2.85 3.40
C ASP A 134 28.19 -3.15 2.22
N ASN A 135 28.76 -3.47 1.05
CA ASN A 135 27.99 -3.73 -0.17
C ASN A 135 27.02 -4.91 0.00
N ALA A 136 27.39 -5.92 0.78
CA ALA A 136 26.50 -7.05 1.05
C ALA A 136 25.29 -6.61 1.91
N MET A 137 25.51 -5.77 2.93
CA MET A 137 24.43 -5.24 3.77
C MET A 137 23.46 -4.37 2.98
N LEU A 138 23.96 -3.52 2.08
CA LEU A 138 23.12 -2.72 1.18
C LEU A 138 22.26 -3.61 0.27
N PHE A 139 22.86 -4.63 -0.34
CA PHE A 139 22.13 -5.57 -1.19
C PHE A 139 21.00 -6.28 -0.43
N TRP A 140 21.30 -6.81 0.76
CA TRP A 140 20.30 -7.47 1.60
C TRP A 140 19.22 -6.50 2.12
N GLY A 141 19.57 -5.25 2.41
CA GLY A 141 18.62 -4.20 2.78
C GLY A 141 17.64 -3.90 1.65
N ILE A 142 18.14 -3.65 0.43
CA ILE A 142 17.30 -3.41 -0.75
C ILE A 142 16.41 -4.62 -1.05
N LEU A 143 16.97 -5.82 -1.01
CA LEU A 143 16.22 -7.05 -1.22
C LEU A 143 15.13 -7.23 -0.15
N GLY A 144 15.42 -6.91 1.12
CA GLY A 144 14.46 -6.92 2.21
C GLY A 144 13.30 -5.95 2.00
N VAL A 145 13.59 -4.71 1.59
CA VAL A 145 12.55 -3.72 1.19
C VAL A 145 11.68 -4.27 0.06
N GLY A 146 12.31 -4.87 -0.96
CA GLY A 146 11.62 -5.50 -2.08
C GLY A 146 10.68 -6.62 -1.65
N ILE A 147 11.15 -7.53 -0.79
CA ILE A 147 10.36 -8.64 -0.24
C ILE A 147 9.19 -8.11 0.60
N ILE A 148 9.44 -7.13 1.48
CA ILE A 148 8.39 -6.50 2.29
C ILE A 148 7.31 -5.90 1.37
N GLY A 149 7.70 -5.13 0.36
CA GLY A 149 6.77 -4.56 -0.61
C GLY A 149 6.00 -5.61 -1.40
N PHE A 150 6.68 -6.68 -1.81
CA PHE A 150 6.04 -7.80 -2.50
C PHE A 150 4.99 -8.48 -1.61
N VAL A 151 5.28 -8.72 -0.34
CA VAL A 151 4.32 -9.31 0.61
C VAL A 151 3.13 -8.37 0.84
N ASN A 152 3.37 -7.08 1.07
CA ASN A 152 2.29 -6.09 1.23
C ASN A 152 1.34 -6.11 0.04
N PHE A 153 1.89 -6.09 -1.17
CA PHE A 153 1.14 -6.15 -2.42
C PHE A 153 0.40 -7.48 -2.56
N LEU A 154 1.09 -8.61 -2.39
CA LEU A 154 0.53 -9.94 -2.61
C LEU A 154 -0.64 -10.23 -1.68
N VAL A 155 -0.51 -9.88 -0.39
CA VAL A 155 -1.59 -10.07 0.59
C VAL A 155 -2.77 -9.16 0.27
N SER A 156 -2.51 -7.88 0.01
CA SER A 156 -3.60 -6.93 -0.27
C SER A 156 -4.36 -7.28 -1.56
N PHE A 157 -3.62 -7.54 -2.63
CA PHE A 157 -4.18 -7.90 -3.92
C PHE A 157 -4.87 -9.27 -3.86
N GLY A 158 -4.26 -10.26 -3.18
CA GLY A 158 -4.84 -11.59 -3.03
C GLY A 158 -6.18 -11.56 -2.31
N LEU A 159 -6.29 -10.80 -1.21
CA LEU A 159 -7.57 -10.62 -0.50
C LEU A 159 -8.60 -9.88 -1.35
N SER A 160 -8.18 -8.83 -2.06
CA SER A 160 -9.04 -8.09 -3.01
C SER A 160 -9.59 -8.99 -4.11
N LEU A 161 -8.72 -9.80 -4.70
CA LEU A 161 -9.07 -10.74 -5.76
C LEU A 161 -10.01 -11.83 -5.24
N GLY A 162 -9.71 -12.41 -4.08
CA GLY A 162 -10.57 -13.39 -3.43
C GLY A 162 -11.97 -12.84 -3.13
N LEU A 163 -12.05 -11.61 -2.62
CA LEU A 163 -13.32 -10.93 -2.39
C LEU A 163 -14.08 -10.68 -3.70
N ALA A 164 -13.40 -10.25 -4.76
CA ALA A 164 -14.02 -10.00 -6.06
C ALA A 164 -14.61 -11.28 -6.67
N PHE A 165 -13.87 -12.40 -6.62
CA PHE A 165 -14.34 -13.71 -7.08
C PHE A 165 -15.55 -14.17 -6.27
N ARG A 166 -15.48 -14.07 -4.94
CA ARG A 166 -16.59 -14.41 -4.04
C ARG A 166 -17.83 -13.56 -4.32
N SER A 167 -17.66 -12.26 -4.57
CA SER A 167 -18.77 -11.35 -4.88
C SER A 167 -19.45 -11.69 -6.22
N ARG A 168 -18.75 -12.37 -7.14
CA ARG A 168 -19.27 -12.82 -8.43
C ARG A 168 -19.71 -14.28 -8.45
N ASN A 169 -19.65 -14.98 -7.31
CA ASN A 169 -19.87 -16.44 -7.21
C ASN A 169 -18.97 -17.26 -8.16
N ILE A 170 -17.77 -16.75 -8.49
CA ILE A 170 -16.81 -17.47 -9.31
C ILE A 170 -15.98 -18.38 -8.39
N PRO A 171 -15.90 -19.69 -8.65
CA PRO A 171 -15.12 -20.60 -7.83
C PRO A 171 -13.62 -20.25 -7.92
N LEU A 172 -12.93 -20.23 -6.78
CA LEU A 172 -11.49 -19.95 -6.71
C LEU A 172 -10.65 -20.95 -7.53
N ALA A 173 -11.21 -22.11 -7.90
CA ALA A 173 -10.58 -23.06 -8.81
C ALA A 173 -10.27 -22.45 -10.20
N GLU A 174 -11.05 -21.46 -10.65
CA GLU A 174 -10.81 -20.74 -11.92
C GLU A 174 -9.59 -19.82 -11.88
N LEU A 175 -9.01 -19.53 -10.72
CA LEU A 175 -7.73 -18.81 -10.65
C LEU A 175 -6.57 -19.63 -11.22
N ARG A 176 -6.61 -20.96 -11.12
CA ARG A 176 -5.52 -21.82 -11.58
C ARG A 176 -5.26 -21.68 -13.08
N PRO A 177 -6.25 -21.79 -13.99
CA PRO A 177 -6.02 -21.56 -15.41
C PRO A 177 -5.57 -20.12 -15.70
N ILE A 178 -6.12 -19.11 -15.00
CA ILE A 178 -5.69 -17.71 -15.18
C ILE A 178 -4.21 -17.53 -14.83
N ILE A 179 -3.78 -18.00 -13.66
CA ILE A 179 -2.37 -17.94 -13.23
C ILE A 179 -1.48 -18.72 -14.19
N THR A 180 -1.94 -19.87 -14.69
CA THR A 180 -1.19 -20.68 -15.65
C THR A 180 -1.00 -19.94 -16.97
N SER A 181 -2.06 -19.33 -17.50
CA SER A 181 -2.01 -18.51 -18.71
C SER A 181 -1.12 -17.29 -18.55
N ILE A 182 -1.18 -16.60 -17.41
CA ILE A 182 -0.29 -15.47 -17.10
C ILE A 182 1.17 -15.92 -17.07
N LYS A 183 1.48 -17.04 -16.39
CA LYS A 183 2.83 -17.60 -16.35
C LYS A 183 3.33 -17.96 -17.74
N GLN A 184 2.51 -18.65 -18.53
CA GLN A 184 2.86 -19.00 -19.92
C GLN A 184 3.09 -17.75 -20.77
N HIS A 185 2.27 -16.71 -20.61
CA HIS A 185 2.45 -15.45 -21.33
C HIS A 185 3.75 -14.74 -20.91
N PHE A 186 4.05 -14.70 -19.62
CA PHE A 186 5.28 -14.10 -19.08
C PHE A 186 6.54 -14.77 -19.63
N PHE A 187 6.59 -16.11 -19.69
CA PHE A 187 7.74 -16.83 -20.26
C PHE A 187 7.83 -16.72 -21.79
N ARG A 188 6.71 -16.52 -22.49
CA ARG A 188 6.70 -16.36 -23.96
C ARG A 188 7.08 -14.96 -24.41
N LYS A 189 6.59 -13.92 -23.71
CA LYS A 189 6.82 -12.51 -24.03
C LYS A 189 7.01 -11.71 -22.74
N PRO A 190 8.17 -11.79 -22.08
CA PRO A 190 8.39 -11.06 -20.82
C PRO A 190 8.38 -9.53 -21.05
N MET A 191 8.89 -9.07 -22.20
CA MET A 191 8.93 -7.64 -22.52
C MET A 191 7.55 -6.99 -22.61
N SER A 192 6.47 -7.74 -22.93
CA SER A 192 5.12 -7.16 -23.00
C SER A 192 4.52 -6.81 -21.63
N PHE A 193 5.12 -7.27 -20.53
CA PHE A 193 4.72 -6.89 -19.17
C PHE A 193 5.36 -5.59 -18.71
N PHE A 194 6.54 -5.24 -19.26
CA PHE A 194 7.30 -4.06 -18.87
C PHE A 194 7.13 -2.91 -19.87
N PHE A 195 6.92 -3.23 -21.14
CA PHE A 195 6.73 -2.27 -22.21
C PHE A 195 5.34 -2.49 -22.85
N PRO A 196 4.58 -1.41 -23.06
CA PRO A 196 3.34 -1.50 -23.82
C PRO A 196 3.69 -2.07 -25.20
N THR A 197 2.99 -3.14 -25.60
CA THR A 197 3.22 -3.77 -26.90
C THR A 197 2.42 -3.12 -28.02
N GLU A 198 1.65 -2.07 -27.70
CA GLU A 198 0.96 -1.14 -28.59
C GLU A 198 0.88 0.25 -27.94
#